data_AF-A0A8T4ZWB2-F1
#
_entry.id   AF-A0A8T4ZWB2-F1
#
_cell.length_a   1.000
_cell.length_b   1.000
_cell.length_c   1.000
_cell.angle_alpha   90.00
_cell.angle_beta   90.00
_cell.angle_gamma   90.00
#
_symmetry.space_group_name_H-M   'P 1'
#
loop_
_entity.id
_entity.type
_entity.pdbx_description
1 polymer ?
#
loop_
_entity_poly.entity_id
_entity_poly.type
_entity_poly.pdbx_seq_one_letter_code
_entity_poly.pdbx_strand_id
1 'polypeptide(L)'
;MMERIQLWKQRLIDLSRRNRLIYFTPTKSSYIGISTPDLKTIFERLVVKGKGWEIWQPPREGWSNASGSMRPGRTQLVPQADDPQLIERILRGLYRRSTSEYRERGVRVLYMTFGMLNWREAGSGEAVRSPILLVPIELRRDNHRSP
;
A
#
# COMPACT_ATOMS: atom_id res chain seq x y z
N MET A 1 5.25 38.41 -14.39
CA MET A 1 3.99 37.70 -14.03
C MET A 1 3.86 36.36 -14.77
N MET A 2 3.96 36.34 -16.11
CA MET A 2 3.87 35.11 -16.93
C MET A 2 4.96 34.06 -16.62
N GLU A 3 6.18 34.50 -16.34
CA GLU A 3 7.31 33.62 -15.97
C GLU A 3 7.06 32.83 -14.67
N ARG A 4 6.41 33.47 -13.69
CA ARG A 4 6.02 32.80 -12.43
C ARG A 4 4.92 31.77 -12.66
N ILE A 5 3.94 32.08 -13.51
CA ILE A 5 2.87 31.14 -13.86
C ILE A 5 3.44 29.92 -14.60
N GLN A 6 4.38 30.14 -15.51
CA GLN A 6 5.04 29.05 -16.24
C GLN A 6 5.89 28.17 -15.31
N LEU A 7 6.64 28.79 -14.38
CA LEU A 7 7.39 28.07 -13.36
C LEU A 7 6.46 27.24 -12.45
N TRP A 8 5.30 27.79 -12.07
CA TRP A 8 4.32 27.08 -11.23
C TRP A 8 3.67 25.93 -11.98
N LYS A 9 3.38 26.11 -13.27
CA LYS A 9 2.87 25.07 -14.17
C LYS A 9 3.87 23.92 -14.35
N GLN A 10 5.15 24.24 -14.51
CA GLN A 10 6.22 23.25 -14.56
C GLN A 10 6.42 22.52 -13.23
N ARG A 11 6.30 23.22 -12.09
CA ARG A 11 6.34 22.60 -10.75
C ARG A 11 5.13 21.74 -10.44
N LEU A 12 3.98 22.00 -11.08
CA LEU A 12 2.77 21.21 -10.91
C LEU A 12 2.93 19.80 -11.52
N ILE A 13 3.73 19.69 -12.58
CA ILE A 13 3.98 18.44 -13.31
C ILE A 13 5.40 17.98 -13.00
N ASP A 14 5.58 17.32 -11.85
CA ASP A 14 6.87 16.76 -11.46
C ASP A 14 7.09 15.42 -12.19
N LEU A 15 7.79 15.46 -13.33
CA LEU A 15 8.27 14.27 -14.05
C LEU A 15 9.67 13.82 -13.58
N SER A 16 10.23 14.46 -12.55
CA SER A 16 11.55 14.09 -12.07
C SER A 16 11.54 12.74 -11.38
N ARG A 17 12.74 12.16 -11.22
CA ARG A 17 12.96 10.94 -10.43
C ARG A 17 12.56 11.05 -8.96
N ARG A 18 12.26 12.26 -8.47
CA ARG A 18 11.76 12.49 -7.09
C ARG A 18 10.30 12.10 -6.96
N ASN A 19 9.54 12.10 -8.06
CA ASN A 19 8.14 11.71 -8.04
C ASN A 19 8.00 10.18 -7.95
N ARG A 20 7.72 9.67 -6.75
CA ARG A 20 7.54 8.23 -6.49
C ARG A 20 6.27 7.64 -7.11
N LEU A 21 5.36 8.46 -7.65
CA LEU A 21 4.23 7.99 -8.44
C LEU A 21 4.62 7.68 -9.89
N ILE A 22 5.78 8.18 -10.34
CA ILE A 22 6.36 7.83 -11.63
C ILE A 22 7.47 6.80 -11.42
N TYR A 23 8.38 7.07 -10.47
CA TYR A 23 9.51 6.20 -10.16
C TYR A 23 9.27 5.48 -8.83
N PHE A 24 8.37 4.50 -8.85
CA PHE A 24 8.03 3.75 -7.64
C PHE A 24 9.20 2.88 -7.17
N THR A 25 9.82 3.29 -6.08
CA THR A 25 10.82 2.50 -5.36
C THR A 25 10.21 1.96 -4.06
N PRO A 26 10.03 0.64 -3.88
CA PRO A 26 9.55 0.10 -2.63
C PRO A 26 10.62 0.28 -1.54
N THR A 27 10.22 0.85 -0.41
CA THR A 27 11.05 0.86 0.80
C THR A 27 10.50 -0.18 1.78
N LYS A 28 11.36 -1.02 2.36
CA LYS A 28 10.98 -2.20 3.18
C LYS A 28 10.04 -1.88 4.36
N SER A 29 9.89 -0.62 4.73
CA SER A 29 9.04 -0.16 5.84
C SER A 29 7.76 0.58 5.39
N SER A 30 7.57 0.84 4.10
CA SER A 30 6.52 1.75 3.61
C SER A 30 5.53 1.11 2.64
N TYR A 31 5.66 -0.19 2.38
CA TYR A 31 4.85 -0.89 1.40
C TYR A 31 4.70 -2.35 1.81
N ILE A 32 3.51 -2.89 1.55
CA ILE A 32 3.23 -4.31 1.65
C ILE A 32 2.48 -4.71 0.39
N GLY A 33 3.02 -5.69 -0.35
CA GLY A 33 2.34 -6.25 -1.50
C GLY A 33 1.33 -7.30 -1.06
N ILE A 34 0.27 -7.49 -1.85
CA ILE A 34 -0.73 -8.53 -1.64
C ILE A 34 -0.56 -9.60 -2.72
N SER A 35 -0.56 -10.86 -2.32
CA SER A 35 -0.42 -12.01 -3.24
C SER A 35 -1.78 -12.62 -3.58
N THR A 36 -2.68 -12.74 -2.60
CA THR A 36 -4.02 -13.28 -2.79
C THR A 36 -5.06 -12.51 -1.95
N PRO A 37 -6.32 -12.40 -2.40
CA PRO A 37 -6.88 -12.88 -3.67
C PRO A 37 -6.45 -12.01 -4.87
N ASP A 38 -6.98 -12.29 -6.06
CA ASP A 38 -6.67 -11.54 -7.27
C ASP A 38 -7.13 -10.07 -7.19
N LEU A 39 -6.52 -9.24 -8.04
CA LEU A 39 -6.74 -7.79 -8.07
C LEU A 39 -8.23 -7.42 -8.27
N LYS A 40 -8.95 -8.13 -9.15
CA LYS A 40 -10.36 -7.84 -9.43
C LYS A 40 -11.22 -8.10 -8.20
N THR A 41 -11.00 -9.23 -7.53
CA THR A 41 -11.71 -9.58 -6.30
C THR A 41 -11.49 -8.54 -5.20
N ILE A 42 -10.24 -8.10 -5.02
CA ILE A 42 -9.91 -7.04 -4.04
C ILE A 42 -10.65 -5.74 -4.40
N PHE A 43 -10.56 -5.31 -5.65
CA PHE A 43 -11.17 -4.08 -6.13
C PHE A 43 -12.70 -4.08 -5.96
N GLU A 44 -13.34 -5.17 -6.34
CA GLU A 44 -14.79 -5.27 -6.29
C GLU A 44 -15.34 -5.29 -4.85
N ARG A 45 -14.63 -5.93 -3.91
CA ARG A 45 -15.04 -5.88 -2.50
C ARG A 45 -14.74 -4.53 -1.85
N LEU A 46 -13.54 -4.02 -2.04
CA LEU A 46 -13.06 -2.82 -1.33
C LEU A 46 -13.64 -1.54 -1.91
N VAL A 47 -13.58 -1.39 -3.23
CA VAL A 47 -13.92 -0.13 -3.93
C VAL A 47 -15.39 -0.10 -4.31
N VAL A 48 -15.90 -1.16 -4.97
CA VAL A 48 -17.29 -1.18 -5.46
C VAL A 48 -18.27 -1.42 -4.31
N LYS A 49 -17.98 -2.36 -3.41
CA LYS A 49 -18.88 -2.73 -2.30
C LYS A 49 -18.58 -2.00 -0.98
N GLY A 50 -17.48 -1.26 -0.88
CA GLY A 50 -17.09 -0.54 0.33
C GLY A 50 -16.80 -1.45 1.54
N LYS A 51 -16.51 -2.73 1.32
CA LYS A 51 -16.30 -3.71 2.39
C LYS A 51 -14.81 -3.89 2.68
N GLY A 52 -14.48 -3.91 3.97
CA GLY A 52 -13.12 -4.14 4.44
C GLY A 52 -12.59 -5.55 4.17
N TRP A 53 -11.27 -5.65 4.31
CA TRP A 53 -10.50 -6.87 4.30
C TRP A 53 -9.71 -6.99 5.60
N GLU A 54 -9.48 -8.22 6.05
CA GLU A 54 -8.54 -8.54 7.11
C GLU A 54 -7.18 -8.90 6.50
N ILE A 55 -6.09 -8.69 7.24
CA ILE A 55 -4.78 -9.19 6.81
C ILE A 55 -4.56 -10.58 7.41
N TRP A 56 -4.37 -11.57 6.54
CA TRP A 56 -4.01 -12.92 6.98
C TRP A 56 -2.60 -12.91 7.57
N GLN A 57 -2.43 -13.68 8.64
CA GLN A 57 -1.13 -13.92 9.25
C GLN A 57 -0.90 -15.43 9.38
N PRO A 58 0.29 -15.93 9.02
CA PRO A 58 0.61 -17.32 9.25
C PRO A 58 0.59 -17.64 10.75
N PRO A 59 0.16 -18.84 11.15
CA PRO A 59 0.32 -19.30 12.53
C PRO A 59 1.79 -19.20 12.95
N ARG A 60 2.06 -18.64 14.14
CA ARG A 60 3.41 -18.62 14.71
C ARG A 60 3.76 -20.01 15.23
N GLU A 61 4.90 -20.57 14.81
CA GLU A 61 5.41 -21.83 15.37
C GLU A 61 5.49 -21.73 16.90
N GLY A 62 5.00 -22.77 17.59
CA GLY A 62 5.02 -22.86 19.06
C GLY A 62 3.82 -22.23 19.79
N TRP A 63 2.88 -21.60 19.09
CA TRP A 63 1.65 -21.08 19.69
C TRP A 63 0.47 -22.03 19.40
N SER A 64 0.30 -23.05 20.24
CA SER A 64 -0.79 -24.05 20.16
C SER A 64 -2.20 -23.44 20.20
N ASN A 65 -2.32 -22.16 20.55
CA ASN A 65 -3.59 -21.44 20.70
C ASN A 65 -3.80 -20.36 19.61
N ALA A 66 -2.91 -20.26 18.61
CA ALA A 66 -3.15 -19.36 17.48
C ALA A 66 -4.27 -19.95 16.62
N SER A 67 -5.50 -19.50 16.84
CA SER A 67 -6.72 -19.89 16.11
C SER A 67 -6.73 -19.49 14.62
N GLY A 68 -5.56 -19.28 14.01
CA GLY A 68 -5.42 -18.96 12.60
C GLY A 68 -5.53 -20.23 11.77
N SER A 69 -6.45 -20.26 10.82
CA SER A 69 -6.52 -21.34 9.85
C SER A 69 -5.25 -21.39 9.01
N MET A 70 -4.77 -22.60 8.73
CA MET A 70 -3.64 -22.88 7.81
C MET A 70 -3.86 -22.29 6.41
N ARG A 71 -5.12 -21.97 6.07
CA ARG A 71 -5.53 -21.34 4.81
C ARG A 71 -6.16 -19.97 5.09
N PRO A 72 -5.92 -18.98 4.23
CA PRO A 72 -6.59 -17.69 4.34
C PRO A 72 -8.10 -17.82 4.15
N GLY A 73 -8.87 -17.08 4.95
CA GLY A 73 -10.31 -16.96 4.81
C GLY A 73 -10.70 -16.15 3.56
N ARG A 74 -11.98 -16.23 3.15
CA ARG A 74 -12.49 -15.57 1.94
C ARG A 74 -12.41 -14.03 1.97
N THR A 75 -12.20 -13.46 3.14
CA THR A 75 -12.16 -12.01 3.41
C THR A 75 -10.80 -11.55 3.89
N GLN A 76 -9.77 -12.37 3.66
CA GLN A 76 -8.41 -12.08 4.10
C GLN A 76 -7.49 -11.84 2.91
N LEU A 77 -6.62 -10.84 3.06
CA LEU A 77 -5.52 -10.55 2.13
C LEU A 77 -4.26 -11.22 2.64
N VAL A 78 -3.59 -11.96 1.78
CA VAL A 78 -2.29 -12.57 2.08
C VAL A 78 -1.20 -11.61 1.64
N PRO A 79 -0.34 -11.14 2.56
CA PRO A 79 0.84 -10.37 2.18
C PRO A 79 1.81 -11.17 1.29
N GLN A 80 2.59 -10.47 0.47
CA GLN A 80 3.71 -11.04 -0.27
C GLN A 80 4.93 -11.34 0.61
N ALA A 81 4.98 -10.77 1.81
CA ALA A 81 6.04 -11.05 2.78
C ALA A 81 5.63 -12.23 3.65
N ASP A 82 6.56 -13.14 3.92
CA ASP A 82 6.25 -14.38 4.67
C ASP A 82 6.56 -14.27 6.18
N ASP A 83 7.37 -13.27 6.59
CA ASP A 83 7.74 -13.06 8.00
C ASP A 83 6.64 -12.29 8.75
N PRO A 84 5.95 -12.93 9.73
CA PRO A 84 4.89 -12.28 10.52
C PRO A 84 5.37 -11.04 11.29
N GLN A 85 6.62 -11.03 11.77
CA GLN A 85 7.18 -9.91 12.53
C GLN A 85 7.43 -8.72 11.60
N LEU A 86 7.95 -8.98 10.40
CA LEU A 86 8.11 -7.96 9.37
C LEU A 86 6.76 -7.39 8.93
N ILE A 87 5.76 -8.23 8.66
CA ILE A 87 4.40 -7.81 8.31
C ILE A 87 3.85 -6.89 9.40
N GLU A 88 3.88 -7.33 10.65
CA GLU A 88 3.38 -6.55 11.79
C GLU A 88 4.11 -5.20 11.91
N ARG A 89 5.44 -5.19 11.75
CA ARG A 89 6.23 -3.96 11.79
C ARG A 89 5.84 -2.98 10.69
N ILE A 90 5.62 -3.46 9.47
CA ILE A 90 5.20 -2.64 8.33
C ILE A 90 3.79 -2.09 8.57
N LEU A 91 2.83 -2.94 8.92
CA LEU A 91 1.44 -2.53 9.18
C LEU A 91 1.35 -1.50 10.30
N ARG A 92 2.08 -1.71 11.41
CA ARG A 92 2.18 -0.74 12.51
C ARG A 92 2.76 0.61 12.05
N GLY A 93 3.79 0.57 11.20
CA GLY A 93 4.39 1.77 10.62
C GLY A 93 3.43 2.54 9.72
N LEU A 94 2.74 1.83 8.81
CA LEU A 94 1.74 2.39 7.91
C LEU A 94 0.56 2.99 8.67
N TYR A 95 0.03 2.25 9.65
CA TYR A 95 -1.06 2.71 10.51
C TYR A 95 -0.69 3.99 11.26
N ARG A 96 0.46 4.00 11.94
CA ARG A 96 0.93 5.17 12.71
C ARG A 96 1.08 6.39 11.82
N ARG A 97 1.77 6.26 10.68
CA ARG A 97 2.00 7.38 9.76
C ARG A 97 0.68 7.89 9.18
N SER A 98 -0.17 7.00 8.67
CA SER A 98 -1.46 7.38 8.09
C SER A 98 -2.37 8.07 9.08
N THR A 99 -2.38 7.59 10.33
CA THR A 99 -3.22 8.16 11.38
C THR A 99 -2.70 9.51 11.85
N SER A 100 -1.38 9.70 11.98
CA SER A 100 -0.77 10.99 12.35
C SER A 100 -1.11 12.06 11.31
N GLU A 101 -0.85 11.78 10.04
CA GLU A 101 -1.11 12.74 8.94
C GLU A 101 -2.60 13.10 8.84
N TYR A 102 -3.48 12.12 9.03
CA TYR A 102 -4.92 12.39 9.02
C TYR A 102 -5.37 13.21 10.24
N ARG A 103 -4.85 12.95 11.44
CA ARG A 103 -5.21 13.71 12.65
C ARG A 103 -4.67 15.13 12.63
N GLU A 104 -3.45 15.31 12.16
CA GLU A 104 -2.77 16.62 12.17
C GLU A 104 -3.21 17.51 11.01
N ARG A 105 -3.46 16.93 9.83
CA ARG A 105 -3.69 17.70 8.59
C ARG A 105 -5.01 17.38 7.90
N GLY A 106 -5.75 16.36 8.34
CA GLY A 106 -6.96 15.89 7.65
C GLY A 106 -6.70 15.17 6.33
N VAL A 107 -5.45 14.79 6.03
CA VAL A 107 -5.06 14.26 4.72
C VAL A 107 -4.85 12.75 4.76
N ARG A 108 -5.44 12.03 3.78
CA ARG A 108 -5.16 10.60 3.58
C ARG A 108 -3.86 10.42 2.80
N VAL A 109 -2.92 9.70 3.42
CA VAL A 109 -1.58 9.44 2.84
C VAL A 109 -1.32 7.96 2.54
N LEU A 110 -2.26 7.08 2.91
CA LEU A 110 -2.17 5.65 2.64
C LEU A 110 -3.07 5.29 1.47
N TYR A 111 -2.48 4.60 0.50
CA TYR A 111 -3.14 4.21 -0.74
C TYR A 111 -2.88 2.72 -1.02
N MET A 112 -3.90 2.05 -1.55
CA MET A 112 -3.77 0.77 -2.21
C MET A 112 -3.61 1.01 -3.71
N THR A 113 -2.60 0.40 -4.29
CA THR A 113 -2.37 0.45 -5.74
C THR A 113 -3.04 -0.73 -6.43
N PHE A 114 -3.81 -0.45 -7.48
CA PHE A 114 -4.35 -1.45 -8.39
C PHE A 114 -3.61 -1.37 -9.71
N GLY A 115 -2.65 -2.30 -9.89
CA GLY A 115 -1.85 -2.41 -11.10
C GLY A 115 -0.61 -1.54 -11.08
N MET A 116 0.46 -2.05 -11.68
CA MET A 116 1.73 -1.35 -11.88
C MET A 116 2.05 -1.35 -13.36
N LEU A 117 2.32 -0.17 -13.91
CA LEU A 117 2.90 -0.03 -15.24
C LEU A 117 4.40 -0.29 -15.13
N ASN A 118 4.89 -1.31 -15.83
CA ASN A 118 6.32 -1.53 -16.00
C ASN A 118 6.73 -0.96 -17.35
N TRP A 119 7.63 0.01 -17.35
CA TRP A 119 8.11 0.69 -18.57
C TRP A 119 9.62 0.89 -18.49
N ARG A 120 10.22 1.31 -19.60
CA ARG A 120 11.65 1.60 -19.67
C ARG A 120 11.87 3.07 -20.00
N GLU A 121 12.76 3.70 -19.28
CA GLU A 121 13.09 5.10 -19.54
C GLU A 121 13.96 5.22 -20.79
N ALA A 122 13.57 6.12 -21.69
CA ALA A 122 14.30 6.37 -22.92
C ALA A 122 15.71 6.89 -22.61
N GLY A 123 16.71 6.31 -23.26
CA GLY A 123 18.12 6.69 -23.08
C GLY A 123 18.85 5.96 -21.95
N SER A 124 18.20 5.67 -20.81
CA SER A 124 18.83 4.88 -19.73
C SER A 124 18.54 3.38 -19.82
N GLY A 125 17.40 3.01 -20.41
CA GLY A 125 16.94 1.61 -20.48
C GLY A 125 16.51 1.02 -19.13
N GLU A 126 16.51 1.83 -18.06
CA GLU A 126 16.17 1.40 -16.70
C GLU A 126 14.71 0.96 -16.64
N ALA A 127 14.46 -0.19 -15.99
CA ALA A 127 13.11 -0.67 -15.73
C ALA A 127 12.48 0.15 -14.61
N VAL A 128 11.45 0.92 -14.95
CA VAL A 128 10.70 1.76 -14.02
C VAL A 128 9.32 1.16 -13.78
N ARG A 129 8.81 1.36 -12.56
CA ARG A 129 7.46 0.95 -12.18
C ARG A 129 6.66 2.15 -11.73
N SER A 130 5.42 2.26 -12.18
CA SER A 130 4.51 3.34 -11.78
C SER A 130 3.15 2.78 -11.39
N PRO A 131 2.56 3.20 -10.25
CA PRO A 131 1.17 2.86 -9.93
C PRO A 131 0.20 3.36 -11.01
N ILE A 132 -0.78 2.53 -11.40
CA ILE A 132 -1.80 2.90 -12.38
C ILE A 132 -3.00 3.56 -11.69
N LEU A 133 -3.54 2.90 -10.66
CA LEU A 133 -4.68 3.38 -9.90
C LEU A 133 -4.37 3.37 -8.42
N LEU A 134 -4.54 4.52 -7.77
CA LEU A 134 -4.35 4.70 -6.33
C LEU A 134 -5.71 4.92 -5.69
N VAL A 135 -6.07 4.03 -4.77
CA VAL A 135 -7.30 4.16 -3.97
C VAL A 135 -6.90 4.50 -2.55
N PRO A 136 -7.37 5.62 -1.96
CA PRO A 136 -7.10 5.93 -0.57
C PRO A 136 -7.76 4.87 0.32
N ILE A 137 -7.00 4.34 1.27
CA ILE A 137 -7.47 3.31 2.19
C ILE A 137 -7.20 3.70 3.65
N GLU A 138 -7.81 2.96 4.56
CA GLU A 138 -7.62 3.10 5.99
C GLU A 138 -7.25 1.75 6.58
N LEU A 139 -6.24 1.72 7.44
CA LEU A 139 -5.94 0.57 8.29
C LEU A 139 -6.68 0.76 9.61
N ARG A 140 -7.46 -0.24 9.99
CA ARG A 140 -8.20 -0.28 11.26
C ARG A 140 -7.68 -1.43 12.09
N ARG A 141 -7.63 -1.23 13.40
CA ARG A 141 -7.30 -2.27 14.38
C ARG A 141 -8.52 -2.56 15.23
N ASP A 142 -8.99 -3.80 15.19
CA ASP A 142 -10.14 -4.23 16.01
C ASP A 142 -9.76 -4.44 17.49
N ASN A 143 -8.47 -4.63 17.81
CA ASN A 143 -8.00 -4.76 19.18
C ASN A 143 -6.56 -4.22 19.34
N HIS A 144 -6.15 -3.87 20.56
CA HIS A 144 -4.77 -3.41 20.85
C HIS A 144 -3.70 -4.49 20.58
N ARG A 145 -4.13 -5.76 20.56
CA ARG A 145 -3.31 -6.93 20.20
C ARG A 145 -3.40 -7.31 18.72
N SER A 146 -4.29 -6.68 17.95
CA SER A 146 -4.40 -6.90 16.51
C SER A 146 -3.39 -5.98 15.78
N PRO A 147 -2.62 -6.52 14.82
CA PRO A 147 -1.52 -5.82 14.16
C PRO A 147 -1.95 -4.62 13.32
#